data_AF-A0A7D3ZNV9-F1
#
_entry.id   AF-A0A7D3ZNV9-F1
#
_cell.length_a   1.000
_cell.length_b   1.000
_cell.length_c   1.000
_cell.angle_alpha   90.00
_cell.angle_beta   90.00
_cell.angle_gamma   90.00
#
_symmetry.space_group_name_H-M   'P 1'
#
loop_
_entity.id
_entity.type
_entity.pdbx_description
1 polymer ?
#
loop_
_entity_poly.entity_id
_entity_poly.type
_entity_poly.pdbx_seq_one_letter_code
_entity_poly.pdbx_strand_id
1 'polypeptide(L)' 'MSCEHLICARCSNPVVEGRCPTCRAARAELHDHGPSVPPAVVLAVLVALLFVALVLQRVYG' A
#
# COMPACT_ATOMS: atom_id res chain seq x y z
N MET A 1 -10.81 0.39 -6.31
CA MET A 1 -11.07 1.06 -7.60
C MET A 1 -9.71 1.32 -8.23
N SER A 2 -9.39 0.63 -9.30
CA SER A 2 -8.03 0.58 -9.84
C SER A 2 -7.83 1.63 -10.94
N CYS A 3 -6.67 2.29 -10.97
CA CYS A 3 -6.41 3.41 -11.89
C CYS A 3 -6.39 3.01 -13.37
N GLU A 4 -6.15 1.74 -13.66
CA GLU A 4 -5.87 1.19 -15.00
C GLU A 4 -6.99 1.33 -16.04
N HIS A 5 -8.22 1.69 -15.64
CA HIS A 5 -9.34 1.92 -16.56
C HIS A 5 -9.92 3.34 -16.53
N LEU A 6 -9.39 4.24 -15.70
CA LEU A 6 -9.89 5.61 -15.65
C LEU A 6 -9.25 6.44 -16.77
N ILE A 7 -10.09 6.98 -17.66
CA ILE A 7 -9.71 7.95 -18.69
C ILE A 7 -10.06 9.36 -18.20
N CYS A 8 -9.11 10.29 -18.27
CA CYS A 8 -9.33 11.66 -17.87
C CYS A 8 -10.10 12.43 -18.95
N ALA A 9 -11.24 13.04 -18.59
CA ALA A 9 -12.04 13.86 -19.50
C ALA A 9 -11.32 15.13 -20.01
N ARG A 10 -10.26 15.60 -19.33
CA ARG A 10 -9.54 16.82 -19.71
C ARG A 10 -8.48 16.59 -20.77
N CYS A 11 -7.78 15.47 -20.71
CA CYS A 11 -6.70 15.15 -21.65
C CYS A 11 -6.96 13.90 -22.49
N SER A 12 -8.09 13.21 -22.30
CA SER A 12 -8.49 11.99 -23.00
C SER A 12 -7.45 10.86 -22.96
N ASN A 13 -6.65 10.83 -21.89
CA ASN A 13 -5.62 9.83 -21.67
C ASN A 13 -5.86 9.10 -20.36
N PRO A 14 -5.27 7.91 -20.18
CA PRO A 14 -5.41 7.20 -18.93
C PRO A 14 -4.81 8.01 -17.76
N VAL A 15 -5.40 7.85 -16.59
CA VAL A 15 -5.02 8.61 -15.39
C VAL A 15 -3.67 8.12 -14.85
N VAL A 16 -3.31 6.86 -15.12
CA VAL A 16 -2.04 6.25 -14.69
C VAL A 16 -0.80 6.97 -15.25
N GLU A 17 -0.85 7.52 -16.47
CA GLU A 17 0.29 8.22 -17.09
C GLU A 17 0.54 9.62 -16.50
N GLY A 18 -0.40 10.23 -15.77
CA GLY A 18 -0.17 11.51 -15.09
C GLY A 18 0.15 12.71 -16.00
N ARG A 19 -0.31 12.71 -17.26
CA ARG A 19 0.06 13.69 -18.30
C ARG A 19 -0.44 15.13 -18.04
N CYS A 20 -1.48 15.31 -17.23
CA CYS A 20 -2.06 16.62 -16.93
C CYS A 20 -2.23 16.81 -15.40
N PRO A 21 -2.41 18.06 -14.90
CA PRO A 21 -2.53 18.30 -13.46
C PRO A 21 -3.72 17.56 -12.83
N THR A 22 -4.85 17.46 -13.54
CA THR A 22 -6.02 16.69 -13.09
C THR A 22 -5.72 15.19 -12.97
N CYS A 23 -5.02 14.59 -13.94
CA CYS A 23 -4.59 13.19 -13.84
C CYS A 23 -3.67 12.97 -12.63
N ARG A 24 -2.73 13.89 -12.37
CA ARG A 24 -1.81 13.75 -11.23
C ARG A 24 -2.54 13.83 -9.89
N ALA A 25 -3.50 14.75 -9.75
CA ALA A 25 -4.31 14.86 -8.54
C ALA A 25 -5.15 13.59 -8.30
N ALA A 26 -5.86 13.12 -9.31
CA ALA A 26 -6.65 11.89 -9.22
C ALA A 26 -5.78 10.65 -8.96
N ARG A 27 -4.60 10.57 -9.60
CA ARG A 27 -3.62 9.50 -9.35
C ARG A 27 -3.10 9.56 -7.92
N ALA A 28 -2.79 10.74 -7.40
CA ALA A 28 -2.34 10.89 -6.02
C ALA A 28 -3.43 10.39 -5.07
N GLU A 29 -4.68 10.79 -5.25
CA GLU A 29 -5.82 10.34 -4.42
C GLU A 29 -6.05 8.82 -4.49
N LEU A 30 -5.92 8.20 -5.67
CA LEU A 30 -6.02 6.74 -5.80
C LEU A 30 -4.76 5.99 -5.34
N HIS A 31 -3.57 6.57 -5.41
CA HIS A 31 -2.35 5.95 -4.86
C HIS A 31 -2.13 6.25 -3.38
N ASP A 32 -2.89 7.18 -2.80
CA ASP A 32 -2.95 7.44 -1.35
C ASP A 32 -3.69 6.32 -0.59
N HIS A 33 -3.80 5.11 -1.17
CA HIS A 33 -4.30 3.92 -0.48
C HIS A 33 -3.25 3.38 0.52
N GLY A 34 -3.00 4.21 1.54
CA GLY A 34 -2.36 3.86 2.79
C GLY A 34 -0.83 3.82 2.76
N PRO A 35 -0.19 3.96 3.93
CA PRO A 35 1.25 3.79 4.06
C PRO A 35 1.64 2.46 3.41
N SER A 36 2.52 2.50 2.41
CA SER A 36 3.08 1.32 1.77
C SER A 36 3.95 0.60 2.80
N VAL A 37 3.33 -0.24 3.63
CA VAL A 37 4.04 -1.02 4.64
C VAL A 37 4.93 -1.98 3.86
N PRO A 38 6.27 -1.86 3.97
CA PRO A 38 7.16 -2.75 3.27
C PRO A 38 6.86 -4.19 3.71
N PRO A 39 6.82 -5.16 2.79
CA PRO A 39 6.59 -6.56 3.17
C PRO A 39 7.62 -7.08 4.21
N ALA A 40 8.82 -6.49 4.23
CA ALA A 40 9.83 -6.75 5.26
C ALA A 40 9.40 -6.35 6.68
N VAL A 41 8.64 -5.25 6.84
CA VAL A 41 8.14 -4.80 8.15
C VAL A 41 7.09 -5.77 8.67
N VAL A 42 6.18 -6.24 7.80
CA VAL A 42 5.19 -7.26 8.15
C VAL A 42 5.90 -8.54 8.62
N LEU A 43 6.93 -8.98 7.90
CA LEU A 43 7.72 -10.15 8.26
C LEU A 43 8.42 -9.98 9.61
N ALA A 44 9.05 -8.84 9.86
CA ALA A 44 9.74 -8.56 11.11
C ALA A 44 8.79 -8.62 12.32
N VAL A 45 7.58 -8.05 12.19
CA VAL A 45 6.55 -8.09 13.24
C VAL A 45 6.11 -9.53 13.51
N LEU A 46 5.86 -10.32 12.47
CA LEU A 46 5.47 -11.72 12.61
C LEU A 46 6.54 -12.54 13.35
N VAL A 47 7.81 -12.36 12.98
CA VAL A 47 8.95 -13.03 13.65
C VAL A 47 9.04 -12.62 15.12
N ALA A 48 8.90 -11.34 15.43
CA ALA A 48 8.92 -10.84 16.80
C ALA A 48 7.80 -11.46 17.66
N LEU A 49 6.57 -11.51 17.13
CA LEU A 49 5.43 -12.14 17.80
C LEU A 49 5.66 -13.62 18.06
N LEU A 50 6.24 -14.33 17.08
CA LEU A 50 6.57 -15.76 17.21
C LEU A 50 7.61 -15.98 18.32
N PHE A 51 8.62 -15.11 18.40
CA PHE A 51 9.64 -15.16 19.44
C PHE A 51 9.04 -14.93 20.83
N VAL A 52 8.16 -13.92 20.96
CA VAL A 52 7.44 -13.64 22.21
C VAL A 52 6.58 -14.84 22.62
N ALA A 53 5.84 -15.43 21.68
CA ALA A 53 5.01 -16.61 21.95
C ALA A 53 5.85 -17.81 22.44
N LEU A 54 7.01 -18.06 21.81
CA LEU A 54 7.92 -19.13 22.23
C LEU A 54 8.50 -18.87 23.63
N VAL A 55 8.91 -17.64 23.92
CA VAL A 55 9.42 -17.27 25.26
C VAL A 55 8.33 -17.47 26.30
N LEU A 56 7.10 -17.00 26.03
CA LEU A 56 5.96 -17.20 26.92
C LEU A 56 5.68 -18.69 27.15
N GLN A 57 5.67 -19.50 26.09
CA GLN A 57 5.49 -20.96 26.22
C GLN A 57 6.58 -21.61 27.08
N ARG A 58 7.83 -21.13 27.00
CA ARG A 58 8.94 -21.65 27.81
C ARG A 58 8.92 -21.21 29.27
N VAL A 59 8.28 -20.07 29.56
CA VAL A 59 8.20 -19.51 30.92
C VAL A 59 6.96 -20.01 31.67
N TYR A 60 5.86 -20.25 30.94
CA TYR A 60 4.57 -20.66 31.51
C TYR A 60 4.23 -22.15 31.31
N GLY A 61 5.00 -22.88 30.50
CA GLY A 61 4.86 -24.33 30.30
C GLY A 61 5.96 -25.09 31.02
#